data_AF-A0A392MNQ0-F1
#
_entry.id   AF-A0A392MNQ0-F1
#
_cell.length_a   1.000
_cell.length_b   1.000
_cell.length_c   1.000
_cell.angle_alpha   90.00
_cell.angle_beta   90.00
_cell.angle_gamma   90.00
#
_symmetry.space_group_name_H-M   'P 1'
#
loop_
_entity.id
_entity.type
_entity.pdbx_description
1 polymer ?
#
loop_
_entity_poly.entity_id
_entity_poly.type
_entity_poly.pdbx_seq_one_letter_code
_entity_poly.pdbx_strand_id
1 'polypeptide(L)' 'MVTSLILDAHAPDFQSRHGKAYLFRKVVNVSIGEADDRQMITGMHTVADIFCVGCGSHVGWTY' A
#
# COMPACT_ATOMS: atom_id res chain seq x y z
N MET A 1 13.10 -6.29 -5.57
CA MET A 1 12.21 -7.44 -5.25
C MET A 1 11.76 -7.26 -3.81
N VAL A 2 10.64 -6.58 -3.59
CA VAL A 2 9.96 -6.62 -2.28
C VAL A 2 9.17 -7.92 -2.31
N THR A 3 9.57 -8.90 -1.52
CA THR A 3 8.89 -10.21 -1.44
C THR A 3 7.53 -10.01 -0.78
N SER A 4 6.49 -9.75 -1.57
CA SER A 4 5.10 -9.77 -1.11
C SER A 4 4.66 -11.23 -0.99
N LEU A 5 4.34 -11.68 0.22
CA LEU A 5 3.78 -13.01 0.47
C LEU A 5 2.32 -13.01 0.00
N ILE A 6 2.15 -13.43 -1.25
CA ILE A 6 0.97 -14.03 -1.91
C ILE A 6 -0.37 -13.80 -1.18
N LEU A 7 -1.12 -12.81 -1.67
CA LEU A 7 -2.56 -12.93 -1.85
C LEU A 7 -2.91 -12.10 -3.09
N ASP A 8 -2.90 -12.74 -4.26
CA ASP A 8 -3.30 -12.12 -5.53
C ASP A 8 -4.83 -11.99 -5.54
N ALA A 9 -5.34 -11.01 -4.79
CA ALA A 9 -6.72 -10.58 -4.95
C ALA A 9 -6.73 -9.57 -6.11
N HIS A 10 -6.88 -10.09 -7.33
CA HIS A 10 -7.08 -9.29 -8.52
C HIS A 10 -8.43 -8.55 -8.41
N ALA A 11 -8.48 -7.44 -7.68
CA ALA A 11 -9.61 -6.53 -7.70
C ALA A 11 -9.50 -5.71 -9.01
N PRO A 12 -10.34 -5.98 -10.02
CA PRO A 12 -10.19 -5.38 -11.36
C PRO A 12 -10.34 -3.85 -11.37
N ASP A 13 -10.84 -3.25 -10.29
CA ASP A 13 -11.24 -1.84 -10.23
C ASP A 13 -10.33 -0.93 -9.37
N PHE A 14 -9.25 -1.45 -8.77
CA PHE A 14 -8.32 -0.60 -8.02
C PHE A 14 -7.28 0.03 -8.96
N GLN A 15 -7.66 1.12 -9.62
CA GLN A 15 -6.76 1.92 -10.45
C GLN A 15 -6.14 3.04 -9.59
N SER A 16 -4.82 2.99 -9.40
CA SER A 16 -4.08 4.16 -8.92
C SER A 16 -3.86 5.11 -10.09
N ARG A 17 -3.71 6.42 -9.82
CA ARG A 17 -3.54 7.48 -10.84
C ARG A 17 -2.38 7.24 -11.82
N HIS A 18 -1.46 6.34 -11.46
CA HIS A 18 -0.28 5.96 -12.25
C HIS A 18 -0.22 4.46 -12.66
N GLY A 19 -1.30 3.67 -12.49
CA GLY A 19 -1.37 2.29 -13.00
C GLY A 19 -1.99 1.25 -12.05
N LYS A 20 -1.64 -0.03 -12.26
CA LYS A 20 -2.14 -1.17 -11.47
C LYS A 20 -1.77 -1.02 -10.00
N ALA A 21 -2.77 -0.97 -9.13
CA ALA A 21 -2.58 -1.09 -7.69
C ALA A 21 -2.77 -2.55 -7.26
N TYR A 22 -2.03 -2.97 -6.24
CA TYR A 22 -2.10 -4.31 -5.68
C TYR A 22 -2.44 -4.22 -4.20
N LEU A 23 -3.44 -4.99 -3.76
CA LEU A 23 -3.78 -5.11 -2.36
C LEU A 23 -3.11 -6.36 -1.80
N PHE A 24 -2.25 -6.18 -0.79
CA PHE A 24 -1.57 -7.28 -0.13
C PHE A 24 -2.07 -7.43 1.31
N ARG A 25 -2.37 -8.66 1.73
CA ARG A 25 -2.73 -8.94 3.13
C ARG A 25 -1.53 -8.88 4.07
N LYS A 26 -0.34 -9.23 3.55
CA LYS A 26 0.91 -9.26 4.32
C LYS A 26 2.07 -8.85 3.42
N VAL A 27 2.76 -7.79 3.83
CA VAL A 27 4.00 -7.34 3.21
C VAL A 27 5.13 -7.51 4.22
N VAL A 28 6.30 -7.96 3.75
CA VAL A 28 7.52 -8.04 4.55
C VAL A 28 8.57 -7.13 3.90
N ASN A 29 9.58 -6.73 4.67
CA ASN A 29 10.66 -5.85 4.20
C ASN A 29 10.20 -4.43 3.80
N VAL A 30 9.18 -3.92 4.50
CA VAL A 30 8.71 -2.53 4.39
C VAL A 30 8.79 -1.84 5.75
N SER A 31 9.07 -0.54 5.75
CA SER A 31 8.97 0.33 6.92
C SER A 31 7.67 1.11 6.86
N ILE A 32 6.98 1.19 7.99
CA ILE A 32 5.71 1.93 8.13
C ILE A 32 6.04 3.33 8.62
N GLY A 33 5.54 4.34 7.93
CA GLY A 33 5.66 5.75 8.29
C GLY A 33 4.61 6.15 9.34
N GLU A 34 4.46 7.46 9.52
CA GLU A 34 3.44 8.01 10.40
C GLU A 34 2.04 7.75 9.84
N ALA A 35 1.10 7.47 10.74
CA ALA A 35 -0.30 7.30 10.40
C ALA A 35 -0.95 8.68 10.27
N ASP A 36 -1.58 8.92 9.14
CA ASP A 36 -2.18 10.19 8.75
C ASP A 36 -3.63 9.96 8.33
N ASP A 37 -4.54 10.82 8.76
CA ASP A 37 -5.94 10.76 8.34
C ASP A 37 -6.12 11.33 6.93
N ARG A 38 -6.35 10.44 5.96
CA ARG A 38 -6.61 10.82 4.57
C ARG A 38 -8.08 10.65 4.21
N GLN A 39 -8.59 11.67 3.51
CA GLN A 39 -9.89 11.61 2.88
C GLN A 39 -9.82 10.80 1.58
N MET A 40 -10.45 9.63 1.57
CA MET A 40 -10.64 8.78 0.39
C MET A 40 -12.10 8.88 -0.09
N ILE A 41 -12.37 8.32 -1.27
CA ILE A 41 -13.73 8.29 -1.86
C ILE A 41 -14.76 7.66 -0.89
N THR A 42 -14.33 6.70 -0.08
CA THR A 42 -15.16 5.99 0.90
C THR A 42 -15.32 6.69 2.24
N GLY A 43 -14.57 7.76 2.52
CA GLY A 43 -14.60 8.48 3.80
C GLY A 43 -13.21 8.83 4.34
N MET A 44 -13.16 9.22 5.62
CA MET A 44 -11.92 9.51 6.33
C MET A 44 -11.30 8.19 6.82
N HIS A 45 -10.06 7.93 6.43
CA HIS A 45 -9.32 6.74 6.84
C HIS A 45 -7.96 7.13 7.36
N THR A 46 -7.61 6.64 8.56
CA THR A 46 -6.24 6.69 9.05
C THR A 46 -5.41 5.69 8.23
N VAL A 47 -4.41 6.18 7.52
CA VAL A 47 -3.53 5.37 6.70
C VAL A 47 -2.08 5.70 7.03
N ALA A 48 -1.21 4.71 7.01
CA ALA A 48 0.23 4.91 7.18
C ALA A 48 0.94 4.59 5.86
N ASP A 49 1.78 5.52 5.38
CA ASP A 49 2.58 5.29 4.19
C ASP A 49 3.62 4.19 4.44
N ILE A 50 3.83 3.32 3.46
CA ILE A 50 4.81 2.23 3.53
C ILE A 50 5.94 2.45 2.52
N PHE A 51 7.16 2.19 2.98
CA PHE A 51 8.38 2.38 2.20
C PHE A 51 9.14 1.07 2.12
N CYS A 52 9.76 0.79 0.97
CA CYS A 52 10.60 -0.39 0.79
C CYS A 52 11.90 -0.24 1.60
N VAL A 53 12.22 -1.17 2.50
CA VAL A 53 13.48 -1.12 3.29
C VAL A 53 14.72 -1.23 2.39
N GLY A 54 14.60 -1.92 1.24
CA GLY A 54 15.73 -2.11 0.33
C GLY A 54 16.09 -0.89 -0.51
N CYS A 55 15.13 -0.03 -0.87
CA CYS A 55 15.38 1.12 -1.75
C CYS A 55 14.85 2.46 -1.22
N GLY A 56 14.18 2.47 -0.06
CA GLY A 56 13.58 3.66 0.55
C GLY A 56 12.39 4.24 -0.22
N SER A 57 12.01 3.67 -1.36
CA SER A 57 10.93 4.21 -2.18
C SER A 57 9.56 3.95 -1.55
N HIS A 58 8.64 4.91 -1.71
CA HIS A 58 7.24 4.75 -1.35
C HIS A 58 6.61 3.64 -2.21
N VAL A 59 6.01 2.65 -1.56
CA VAL A 59 5.40 1.49 -2.24
C VAL A 59 3.89 1.40 -2.04
N GLY A 60 3.31 2.22 -1.17
CA GLY A 60 1.86 2.27 -0.93
C GLY A 60 1.51 2.79 0.46
N TRP A 61 0.34 2.39 0.96
CA TRP A 61 -0.15 2.69 2.30
C TRP A 61 -0.84 1.48 2.92
N THR A 62 -0.83 1.40 4.26
CA THR A 62 -1.66 0.48 5.04
C THR A 62 -2.75 1.26 5.75
N TYR A 63 -3.90 0.60 5.96
CA TYR A 63 -4.89 1.03 6.94
C TYR A 63 -4.44 0.66 8.35
#